data_AF-A0A5P2UM18-F1
#
_entry.id   AF-A0A5P2UM18-F1
#
_cell.length_a   1.000
_cell.length_b   1.000
_cell.length_c   1.000
_cell.angle_alpha   90.00
_cell.angle_beta   90.00
_cell.angle_gamma   90.00
#
_symmetry.space_group_name_H-M   'P 1'
#
loop_
_entity.id
_entity.type
_entity.pdbx_description
1 polymer ?
#
loop_
_entity_poly.entity_id
_entity_poly.type
_entity_poly.pdbx_seq_one_letter_code
_entity_poly.pdbx_strand_id
1 'polypeptide(L)'
;MQGLPAFCLRPRDTRRGAVLTLAFLAAVTTAASTGCWDREEAAEPAAPVARGGGPGPAAARASGTADREAVARAVAEAVAEGKSGKKAAQEVVSRSGDRWGTVYDRGEYAAFAEGLDGRWTGVGLWARREPDGAIDVDRVEPGGPAARAGLRAGDRLLSVDGHGVTGLAVPDVVSLLRGASGTPVVLGLSRAGADLTETVRREELRTEPVTAVRRPDGTTVVKVASFTRGSGELVRAAVRAAPPGAGILLDLRGNPGGLVAEAVAAASAFLDGGLVATYDVRGEQRALYAAPGGDTARPLVALVDGGTMSAAELLTGALQDRGRAVAVGSRTFGKGSVQMPTALPDGSVAELTVGTYRTPAGRSLDGTGITPDLAAGDGAEERAAAVMGGLGVGP
;
A
#
# COMPACT_ATOMS: atom_id res chain seq x y z
N MET A 1 32.96 -49.85 14.99
CA MET A 1 32.48 -49.67 16.38
C MET A 1 32.31 -48.17 16.61
N GLN A 2 31.06 -47.72 16.76
CA GLN A 2 30.52 -46.96 17.91
C GLN A 2 31.01 -45.50 17.98
N GLY A 3 30.20 -44.44 18.03
CA GLY A 3 28.77 -44.24 18.15
C GLY A 3 28.52 -42.72 18.29
N LEU A 4 27.38 -42.23 17.80
CA LEU A 4 26.90 -40.85 18.00
C LEU A 4 26.57 -40.57 19.49
N PRO A 5 26.44 -39.29 19.89
CA PRO A 5 25.10 -38.73 19.89
C PRO A 5 24.97 -37.35 19.24
N ALA A 6 23.83 -37.17 18.60
CA ALA A 6 23.30 -35.94 18.06
C ALA A 6 22.95 -34.94 19.17
N PHE A 7 23.33 -33.68 18.99
CA PHE A 7 22.67 -32.54 19.64
C PHE A 7 22.03 -31.66 18.58
N CYS A 8 20.73 -31.86 18.39
CA CYS A 8 19.86 -30.94 17.69
C CYS A 8 19.67 -29.69 18.55
N LEU A 9 20.29 -28.57 18.16
CA LEU A 9 19.86 -27.25 18.61
C LEU A 9 19.07 -26.59 17.49
N ARG A 10 17.74 -26.65 17.63
CA ARG A 10 16.80 -25.82 16.87
C ARG A 10 17.08 -24.35 17.18
N PRO A 11 17.31 -23.47 16.20
CA PRO A 11 17.14 -22.04 16.41
C PRO A 11 15.64 -21.78 16.55
N ARG A 12 15.24 -21.25 17.72
CA ARG A 12 13.93 -20.65 17.91
C ARG A 12 13.90 -19.36 17.09
N ASP A 13 13.22 -19.38 15.95
CA ASP A 13 12.81 -18.17 15.24
C ASP A 13 11.73 -17.45 16.04
N THR A 14 12.16 -16.56 16.93
CA THR A 14 11.31 -15.54 17.54
C THR A 14 11.97 -14.19 17.38
N ARG A 15 11.88 -13.64 16.17
CA ARG A 15 11.91 -12.19 15.94
C ARG A 15 10.86 -11.88 14.88
N ARG A 16 9.61 -11.73 15.34
CA ARG A 16 8.54 -11.10 14.55
C ARG A 16 8.96 -9.64 14.37
N GLY A 17 9.57 -9.34 13.22
CA GLY A 17 9.80 -7.97 12.78
C GLY A 17 8.44 -7.27 12.64
N ALA A 18 8.38 -6.01 13.04
CA ALA A 18 7.23 -5.15 12.80
C ALA A 18 6.94 -5.14 11.29
N VAL A 19 5.81 -5.73 10.91
CA VAL A 19 5.35 -5.76 9.51
C VAL A 19 4.84 -4.36 9.20
N LEU A 20 5.46 -3.71 8.22
CA LEU A 20 4.91 -2.54 7.54
C LEU A 20 3.49 -2.85 7.06
N THR A 21 2.51 -2.17 7.64
CA THR A 21 1.15 -2.22 7.14
C THR A 21 0.90 -1.01 6.26
N LEU A 22 0.97 -1.22 4.95
CA LEU A 22 0.48 -0.28 3.93
C LEU A 22 -0.84 -0.84 3.40
N ALA A 23 -1.92 -0.10 3.61
CA ALA A 23 -3.28 -0.60 3.50
C ALA A 23 -3.69 -1.01 2.07
N PHE A 24 -4.47 -2.09 1.97
CA PHE A 24 -5.38 -2.31 0.85
C PHE A 24 -6.75 -1.77 1.27
N LEU A 25 -7.01 -0.50 1.00
CA LEU A 25 -8.26 0.15 1.39
C LEU A 25 -9.28 0.01 0.27
N ALA A 26 -10.30 -0.81 0.52
CA ALA A 26 -11.54 -0.81 -0.26
C ALA A 26 -12.35 0.47 0.06
N ALA A 27 -11.81 1.63 -0.32
CA ALA A 27 -12.54 2.88 -0.23
C ALA A 27 -13.55 2.95 -1.37
N VAL A 28 -14.71 2.31 -1.19
CA VAL A 28 -15.89 2.57 -2.03
C VAL A 28 -16.50 3.87 -1.51
N THR A 29 -15.92 5.01 -1.88
CA THR A 29 -16.51 6.31 -1.52
C THR A 29 -17.64 6.64 -2.50
N THR A 30 -18.89 6.47 -2.05
CA THR A 30 -19.92 7.46 -2.35
C THR A 30 -19.78 8.57 -1.33
N ALA A 31 -19.65 9.81 -1.78
CA ALA A 31 -19.52 10.98 -0.92
C ALA A 31 -20.80 11.22 -0.09
N ALA A 32 -20.63 11.66 1.17
CA ALA A 32 -21.35 12.76 1.85
C ALA A 32 -21.38 12.48 3.37
N SER A 33 -20.84 13.32 4.27
CA SER A 33 -21.25 14.70 4.54
C SER A 33 -22.74 14.85 4.88
N THR A 34 -23.28 14.01 5.76
CA THR A 34 -24.42 14.40 6.62
C THR A 34 -24.26 13.70 7.97
N GLY A 35 -24.03 14.47 9.03
CA GLY A 35 -23.92 13.93 10.39
C GLY A 35 -25.27 13.44 10.90
N CYS A 36 -25.62 12.20 10.60
CA CYS A 36 -26.74 11.49 11.24
C CYS A 36 -26.24 10.14 11.75
N TRP A 37 -25.73 10.13 12.98
CA TRP A 37 -25.96 9.00 13.87
C TRP A 37 -27.27 9.28 14.61
N ASP A 38 -28.02 8.21 14.85
CA ASP A 38 -29.29 8.12 15.58
C ASP A 38 -30.57 8.45 14.79
N ARG A 39 -31.15 7.42 14.15
CA ARG A 39 -32.55 7.00 14.37
C ARG A 39 -32.89 5.72 13.61
N GLU A 40 -33.06 4.64 14.37
CA GLU A 40 -34.04 3.60 14.07
C GLU A 40 -35.46 4.18 14.18
N GLU A 41 -36.44 3.50 13.55
CA GLU A 41 -37.87 3.83 13.35
C GLU A 41 -38.20 4.68 12.10
N ALA A 42 -39.10 4.30 11.20
CA ALA A 42 -39.96 3.13 11.03
C ALA A 42 -40.49 3.14 9.59
N ALA A 43 -40.56 2.00 8.92
CA ALA A 43 -41.37 1.83 7.72
C ALA A 43 -41.98 0.41 7.70
N GLU A 44 -43.31 0.36 7.72
CA GLU A 44 -44.14 -0.85 7.64
C GLU A 44 -44.31 -1.35 6.17
N PRO A 45 -44.82 -2.58 5.96
CA PRO A 45 -44.15 -3.56 5.11
C PRO A 45 -44.72 -3.69 3.68
N ALA A 46 -43.86 -4.03 2.73
CA ALA A 46 -44.28 -4.67 1.49
C ALA A 46 -44.22 -6.21 1.66
N ALA A 47 -45.29 -6.88 1.25
CA ALA A 47 -45.54 -8.32 1.38
C ALA A 47 -44.57 -9.20 0.54
N PRO A 48 -44.47 -10.52 0.84
CA PRO A 48 -43.23 -11.28 0.72
C PRO A 48 -43.09 -12.00 -0.62
N VAL A 49 -41.85 -12.06 -1.14
CA VAL A 49 -41.45 -13.13 -2.07
C VAL A 49 -40.74 -14.18 -1.24
N ALA A 50 -41.42 -15.30 -1.02
CA ALA A 50 -40.88 -16.47 -0.36
C ALA A 50 -39.64 -17.01 -1.11
N ARG A 51 -38.49 -17.02 -0.45
CA ARG A 51 -37.43 -18.00 -0.70
C ARG A 51 -37.02 -18.59 0.63
N GLY A 52 -37.38 -19.86 0.81
CA GLY A 52 -37.00 -20.65 1.97
C GLY A 52 -35.49 -20.82 2.04
N GLY A 53 -34.98 -20.61 3.25
CA GLY A 53 -33.61 -20.89 3.67
C GLY A 53 -33.50 -20.42 5.10
N GLY A 54 -33.49 -21.35 6.06
CA GLY A 54 -33.26 -21.04 7.47
C GLY A 54 -31.94 -20.29 7.69
N PRO A 55 -31.68 -19.78 8.90
CA PRO A 55 -30.43 -19.07 9.18
C PRO A 55 -29.26 -19.99 8.85
N GLY A 56 -28.55 -19.66 7.78
CA GLY A 56 -27.33 -20.37 7.40
C GLY A 56 -26.32 -20.25 8.53
N PRO A 57 -25.49 -21.27 8.76
CA PRO A 57 -24.47 -21.21 9.80
C PRO A 57 -23.60 -19.98 9.56
N ALA A 58 -23.32 -19.23 10.63
CA ALA A 58 -22.37 -18.11 10.61
C ALA A 58 -21.15 -18.53 9.79
N ALA A 59 -20.89 -17.82 8.69
CA ALA A 59 -19.80 -18.14 7.78
C ALA A 59 -18.54 -18.39 8.59
N ALA A 60 -17.98 -19.59 8.44
CA ALA A 60 -16.80 -20.01 9.18
C ALA A 60 -15.72 -18.95 8.99
N ARG A 61 -15.41 -18.24 10.08
CA ARG A 61 -14.45 -17.13 10.10
C ARG A 61 -13.11 -17.67 9.59
N ALA A 62 -12.52 -16.99 8.61
CA ALA A 62 -11.18 -17.35 8.16
C ALA A 62 -10.22 -17.28 9.36
N SER A 63 -9.51 -18.37 9.64
CA SER A 63 -8.50 -18.40 10.70
C SER A 63 -7.44 -17.32 10.41
N GLY A 64 -7.16 -16.44 11.39
CA GLY A 64 -6.14 -15.40 11.24
C GLY A 64 -6.67 -14.00 10.89
N THR A 65 -7.91 -13.66 11.22
CA THR A 65 -8.43 -12.28 11.17
C THR A 65 -8.91 -11.83 12.54
N ALA A 66 -8.74 -10.55 12.89
CA ALA A 66 -9.22 -10.01 14.16
C ALA A 66 -10.74 -9.84 14.18
N ASP A 67 -11.39 -10.25 15.28
CA ASP A 67 -12.82 -10.01 15.50
C ASP A 67 -13.05 -8.55 15.92
N ARG A 68 -13.73 -7.80 15.06
CA ARG A 68 -14.09 -6.39 15.27
C ARG A 68 -14.78 -6.15 16.62
N GLU A 69 -15.73 -6.99 16.99
CA GLU A 69 -16.48 -6.83 18.24
C GLU A 69 -15.62 -7.13 19.44
N ALA A 70 -14.74 -8.12 19.34
CA ALA A 70 -13.78 -8.42 20.39
C ALA A 70 -12.79 -7.26 20.60
N VAL A 71 -12.31 -6.65 19.51
CA VAL A 71 -11.46 -5.46 19.58
C VAL A 71 -12.20 -4.30 20.23
N ALA A 72 -13.44 -4.01 19.82
CA ALA A 72 -14.24 -2.92 20.39
C ALA A 72 -14.58 -3.14 21.87
N ARG A 73 -14.92 -4.37 22.28
CA ARG A 73 -15.17 -4.72 23.69
C ARG A 73 -13.92 -4.51 24.55
N ALA A 74 -12.76 -5.00 24.09
CA ALA A 74 -11.50 -4.84 24.82
C ALA A 74 -11.13 -3.35 25.00
N VAL A 75 -11.40 -2.51 24.01
CA VAL A 75 -11.22 -1.05 24.13
C VAL A 75 -12.16 -0.47 25.18
N ALA A 76 -13.45 -0.80 25.14
CA ALA A 76 -14.43 -0.28 26.08
C ALA A 76 -14.11 -0.66 27.54
N GLU A 77 -13.74 -1.92 27.78
CA GLU A 77 -13.32 -2.42 29.10
C GLU A 77 -12.06 -1.71 29.59
N ALA A 78 -11.03 -1.60 28.75
CA ALA A 78 -9.79 -0.92 29.11
C ALA A 78 -10.02 0.55 29.48
N VAL A 79 -10.84 1.27 28.70
CA VAL A 79 -11.16 2.67 28.96
C VAL A 79 -11.96 2.83 30.26
N ALA A 80 -12.92 1.93 30.53
CA ALA A 80 -13.67 1.93 31.78
C ALA A 80 -12.76 1.73 33.02
N GLU A 81 -11.66 1.00 32.85
CA GLU A 81 -10.62 0.79 33.86
C GLU A 81 -9.54 1.89 33.90
N GLY A 82 -9.67 2.97 33.10
CA GLY A 82 -8.68 4.04 33.00
C GLY A 82 -7.39 3.65 32.28
N LYS A 83 -7.39 2.53 31.54
CA LYS A 83 -6.28 2.02 30.74
C LYS A 83 -6.36 2.51 29.29
N SER A 84 -5.29 2.32 28.53
CA SER A 84 -5.22 2.71 27.11
C SER A 84 -6.04 1.77 26.22
N GLY A 85 -7.08 2.31 25.57
CA GLY A 85 -7.88 1.58 24.59
C GLY A 85 -7.07 1.08 23.38
N LYS A 86 -6.23 1.95 22.80
CA LYS A 86 -5.27 1.56 21.74
C LYS A 86 -4.44 0.31 22.09
N LYS A 87 -3.84 0.26 23.29
CA LYS A 87 -3.03 -0.90 23.71
C LYS A 87 -3.87 -2.17 23.82
N ALA A 88 -5.09 -2.07 24.36
CA ALA A 88 -6.01 -3.21 24.44
C ALA A 88 -6.40 -3.72 23.04
N ALA A 89 -6.72 -2.81 22.12
CA ALA A 89 -6.99 -3.18 20.73
C ALA A 89 -5.78 -3.84 20.06
N GLN A 90 -4.58 -3.29 20.23
CA GLN A 90 -3.34 -3.87 19.69
C GLN A 90 -3.09 -5.29 20.21
N GLU A 91 -3.38 -5.55 21.49
CA GLU A 91 -3.24 -6.87 22.08
C GLU A 91 -4.21 -7.89 21.46
N VAL A 92 -5.49 -7.51 21.27
CA VAL A 92 -6.47 -8.37 20.62
C VAL A 92 -6.07 -8.67 19.17
N VAL A 93 -5.69 -7.63 18.41
CA VAL A 93 -5.26 -7.78 17.01
C VAL A 93 -4.02 -8.69 16.92
N SER A 94 -3.00 -8.47 17.76
CA SER A 94 -1.79 -9.28 17.77
C SER A 94 -2.06 -10.77 18.07
N ARG A 95 -3.00 -11.05 18.97
CA ARG A 95 -3.40 -12.41 19.35
C ARG A 95 -4.27 -13.10 18.29
N SER A 96 -4.92 -12.35 17.42
CA SER A 96 -5.84 -12.89 16.40
C SER A 96 -5.15 -13.65 15.26
N GLY A 97 -3.84 -13.43 15.08
CA GLY A 97 -3.12 -13.94 13.92
C GLY A 97 -3.30 -13.10 12.64
N ASP A 98 -4.02 -11.97 12.71
CA ASP A 98 -4.12 -11.01 11.62
C ASP A 98 -2.77 -10.35 11.36
N ARG A 99 -2.07 -10.88 10.35
CA ARG A 99 -0.73 -10.42 9.96
C ARG A 99 -0.71 -8.99 9.42
N TRP A 100 -1.86 -8.46 9.03
CA TRP A 100 -2.01 -7.11 8.46
C TRP A 100 -2.77 -6.16 9.39
N GLY A 101 -3.32 -6.66 10.49
CA GLY A 101 -4.11 -5.86 11.41
C GLY A 101 -3.25 -4.78 12.06
N THR A 102 -3.72 -3.54 12.01
CA THR A 102 -3.04 -2.39 12.64
C THR A 102 -4.04 -1.55 13.43
N VAL A 103 -3.59 -0.96 14.53
CA VAL A 103 -4.40 -0.05 15.33
C VAL A 103 -3.69 1.29 15.41
N TYR A 104 -4.42 2.33 15.02
CA TYR A 104 -4.01 3.72 15.02
C TYR A 104 -4.76 4.45 16.13
N ASP A 105 -4.09 5.36 16.85
CA ASP A 105 -4.84 6.40 17.54
C ASP A 105 -5.40 7.44 16.55
N ARG A 106 -6.17 8.41 17.07
CA ARG A 106 -6.82 9.44 16.26
C ARG A 106 -5.82 10.26 15.43
N GLY A 107 -4.67 10.61 16.01
CA GLY A 107 -3.65 11.42 15.34
C GLY A 107 -2.93 10.63 14.26
N GLU A 108 -2.54 9.40 14.58
CA GLU A 108 -1.93 8.47 13.62
C GLU A 108 -2.85 8.17 12.43
N TYR A 109 -4.14 7.93 12.68
CA TYR A 109 -5.09 7.66 11.61
C TYR A 109 -5.34 8.90 10.74
N ALA A 110 -5.39 10.09 11.33
CA ALA A 110 -5.51 11.34 10.58
C ALA A 110 -4.30 11.55 9.65
N ALA A 111 -3.08 11.36 10.15
CA ALA A 111 -1.86 11.46 9.34
C ALA A 111 -1.80 10.38 8.24
N PHE A 112 -2.29 9.16 8.53
CA PHE A 112 -2.42 8.11 7.53
C PHE A 112 -3.43 8.49 6.42
N ALA A 113 -4.59 9.03 6.80
CA ALA A 113 -5.62 9.48 5.86
C ALA A 113 -5.15 10.65 4.98
N GLU A 114 -4.39 11.61 5.53
CA GLU A 114 -3.73 12.66 4.75
C GLU A 114 -2.81 12.07 3.68
N GLY A 115 -2.05 11.02 4.03
CA GLY A 115 -1.20 10.26 3.11
C GLY A 115 -1.95 9.77 1.87
N LEU A 116 -3.19 9.29 2.05
CA LEU A 116 -4.05 8.84 0.97
C LEU A 116 -4.58 9.98 0.11
N ASP A 117 -4.60 11.21 0.60
CA ASP A 117 -4.86 12.41 -0.18
C ASP A 117 -3.59 12.96 -0.87
N GLY A 118 -2.49 12.20 -0.86
CA GLY A 118 -1.20 12.60 -1.45
C GLY A 118 -0.45 13.65 -0.64
N ARG A 119 -0.95 13.96 0.57
CA ARG A 119 -0.34 14.90 1.51
C ARG A 119 0.37 14.10 2.60
N TRP A 120 1.57 14.48 2.96
CA TRP A 120 2.19 13.90 4.15
C TRP A 120 2.97 14.97 4.86
N THR A 121 2.95 14.93 6.19
CA THR A 121 3.71 15.88 6.99
C THR A 121 5.02 15.25 7.45
N GLY A 122 6.13 15.90 7.12
CA GLY A 122 7.46 15.48 7.57
C GLY A 122 8.56 16.33 6.95
N VAL A 123 9.73 15.76 6.76
CA VAL A 123 10.94 16.52 6.39
C VAL A 123 11.34 16.44 4.93
N GLY A 124 10.67 15.63 4.10
CA GLY A 124 10.99 15.50 2.67
C GLY A 124 12.22 14.67 2.37
N LEU A 125 12.35 13.52 3.04
CA LEU A 125 13.40 12.55 2.78
C LEU A 125 12.85 11.13 2.61
N TRP A 126 13.55 10.35 1.81
CA TRP A 126 13.39 8.90 1.70
C TRP A 126 14.60 8.25 2.35
N ALA A 127 14.34 7.26 3.21
CA ALA A 127 15.37 6.52 3.92
C ALA A 127 15.46 5.10 3.35
N ARG A 128 16.68 4.60 3.26
CA ARG A 128 16.99 3.20 2.93
C ARG A 128 17.79 2.61 4.07
N ARG A 129 17.55 1.33 4.35
CA ARG A 129 18.35 0.57 5.32
C ARG A 129 19.41 -0.21 4.55
N GLU A 130 20.66 -0.02 4.94
CA GLU A 130 21.80 -0.75 4.40
C GLU A 130 21.94 -2.14 5.06
N PRO A 131 22.67 -3.09 4.45
CA PRO A 131 22.89 -4.43 5.01
C PRO A 131 23.53 -4.43 6.40
N ASP A 132 24.35 -3.44 6.71
CA ASP A 132 24.98 -3.23 8.02
C ASP A 132 24.01 -2.67 9.08
N GLY A 133 22.77 -2.36 8.68
CA GLY A 133 21.74 -1.79 9.54
C GLY A 133 21.78 -0.27 9.66
N ALA A 134 22.69 0.41 8.97
CA ALA A 134 22.69 1.86 8.87
C ALA A 134 21.47 2.37 8.09
N ILE A 135 21.10 3.62 8.33
CA ILE A 135 20.02 4.30 7.63
C ILE A 135 20.62 5.41 6.79
N ASP A 136 20.55 5.26 5.46
CA ASP A 136 21.06 6.24 4.53
C ASP A 136 19.90 7.00 3.87
N VAL A 137 20.12 8.28 3.58
CA VAL A 137 19.20 9.14 2.86
C VAL A 137 19.26 8.74 1.38
N ASP A 138 18.23 8.05 0.93
CA ASP A 138 18.09 7.57 -0.45
C ASP A 138 17.82 8.73 -1.41
N ARG A 139 16.90 9.61 -1.01
CA ARG A 139 16.47 10.77 -1.79
C ARG A 139 16.05 11.90 -0.87
N VAL A 140 16.24 13.12 -1.34
CA VAL A 140 15.72 14.34 -0.70
C VAL A 140 14.79 15.03 -1.69
N GLU A 141 13.65 15.50 -1.20
CA GLU A 141 12.66 16.19 -2.02
C GLU A 141 13.23 17.55 -2.48
N PRO A 142 13.35 17.79 -3.80
CA PRO A 142 13.85 19.06 -4.31
C PRO A 142 13.01 20.24 -3.79
N GLY A 143 13.68 21.24 -3.22
CA GLY A 143 13.01 22.41 -2.64
C GLY A 143 12.24 22.13 -1.35
N GLY A 144 12.18 20.89 -0.85
CA GLY A 144 11.53 20.51 0.41
C GLY A 144 12.34 20.86 1.67
N PRO A 145 11.80 20.61 2.88
CA PRO A 145 12.42 21.02 4.14
C PRO A 145 13.85 20.51 4.34
N ALA A 146 14.08 19.21 4.11
CA ALA A 146 15.40 18.60 4.22
C ALA A 146 16.39 19.18 3.20
N ALA A 147 15.96 19.42 1.96
CA ALA A 147 16.81 20.06 0.95
C ALA A 147 17.21 21.49 1.36
N ARG A 148 16.26 22.28 1.89
CA ARG A 148 16.53 23.65 2.38
C ARG A 148 17.42 23.67 3.61
N ALA A 149 17.37 22.62 4.43
CA ALA A 149 18.31 22.39 5.54
C ALA A 149 19.66 21.80 5.09
N GLY A 150 19.87 21.60 3.78
CA GLY A 150 21.16 21.17 3.22
C GLY A 150 21.43 19.67 3.27
N LEU A 151 20.42 18.84 3.59
CA LEU A 151 20.51 17.38 3.50
C LEU A 151 20.62 16.95 2.03
N ARG A 152 21.29 15.82 1.79
CA ARG A 152 21.59 15.28 0.47
C ARG A 152 21.39 13.78 0.45
N ALA A 153 21.12 13.24 -0.74
CA ALA A 153 21.20 11.80 -0.96
C ALA A 153 22.63 11.31 -0.65
N GLY A 154 22.73 10.17 0.04
CA GLY A 154 23.98 9.61 0.54
C GLY A 154 24.41 10.09 1.93
N ASP A 155 23.68 11.02 2.56
CA ASP A 155 23.88 11.30 3.98
C ASP A 155 23.46 10.08 4.82
N ARG A 156 24.19 9.79 5.89
CA ARG A 156 23.81 8.75 6.84
C ARG A 156 23.05 9.34 8.01
N LEU A 157 21.83 8.89 8.26
CA LEU A 157 21.02 9.31 9.40
C LEU A 157 21.44 8.52 10.65
N LEU A 158 21.93 9.24 11.66
CA LEU A 158 22.39 8.69 12.94
C LEU A 158 21.31 8.77 14.02
N SER A 159 20.57 9.88 14.09
CA SER A 159 19.51 10.07 15.08
C SER A 159 18.39 11.01 14.63
N VAL A 160 17.22 10.88 15.26
CA VAL A 160 16.06 11.76 15.11
C VAL A 160 15.57 12.17 16.50
N ASP A 161 15.56 13.47 16.80
CA ASP A 161 15.26 14.03 18.13
C ASP A 161 16.04 13.30 19.25
N GLY A 162 17.34 13.04 19.01
CA GLY A 162 18.24 12.34 19.94
C GLY A 162 18.06 10.82 20.00
N HIS A 163 17.07 10.24 19.30
CA HIS A 163 16.87 8.80 19.23
C HIS A 163 17.75 8.20 18.13
N GLY A 164 18.69 7.32 18.50
CA GLY A 164 19.52 6.61 17.54
C GLY A 164 18.70 5.73 16.60
N VAL A 165 18.97 5.79 15.30
CA VAL A 165 18.16 5.08 14.28
C VAL A 165 18.82 3.83 13.70
N THR A 166 20.10 3.59 13.98
CA THR A 166 20.82 2.40 13.50
C THR A 166 20.14 1.11 13.96
N GLY A 167 19.91 0.19 13.04
CA GLY A 167 19.27 -1.10 13.30
C GLY A 167 17.75 -1.06 13.34
N LEU A 168 17.12 0.12 13.36
CA LEU A 168 15.67 0.26 13.23
C LEU A 168 15.22 -0.18 11.84
N ALA A 169 13.96 -0.59 11.73
CA ALA A 169 13.33 -0.74 10.43
C ALA A 169 13.03 0.67 9.88
N VAL A 170 13.13 0.85 8.55
CA VAL A 170 12.78 2.11 7.86
C VAL A 170 11.44 2.73 8.32
N PRO A 171 10.35 1.98 8.60
CA PRO A 171 9.07 2.53 9.05
C PRO A 171 9.14 3.21 10.41
N ASP A 172 9.92 2.63 11.32
CA ASP A 172 10.11 3.19 12.66
C ASP A 172 10.83 4.54 12.53
N VAL A 173 11.85 4.59 11.68
CA VAL A 173 12.56 5.84 11.33
C VAL A 173 11.60 6.87 10.72
N VAL A 174 10.81 6.47 9.73
CA VAL A 174 9.81 7.34 9.09
C VAL A 174 8.81 7.87 10.11
N SER A 175 8.43 7.06 11.10
CA SER A 175 7.50 7.49 12.16
C SER A 175 8.10 8.57 13.06
N LEU A 176 9.40 8.51 13.36
CA LEU A 176 10.12 9.57 14.09
C LEU A 176 10.23 10.87 13.28
N LEU A 177 10.40 10.75 11.96
CA LEU A 177 10.52 11.90 11.04
C LEU A 177 9.18 12.61 10.80
N ARG A 178 8.05 11.93 11.04
CA ARG A 178 6.70 12.50 10.99
C ARG A 178 6.37 13.27 12.26
N GLY A 179 5.33 14.09 12.18
CA GLY A 179 4.87 14.94 13.28
C GLY A 179 3.97 16.05 12.74
N ALA A 180 3.46 16.90 13.62
CA ALA A 180 2.60 18.01 13.21
C ALA A 180 3.36 19.03 12.34
N SER A 181 2.67 19.63 11.37
CA SER A 181 3.26 20.61 10.46
C SER A 181 3.74 21.84 11.23
N GLY A 182 4.89 22.39 10.82
CA GLY A 182 5.57 23.51 11.48
C GLY A 182 6.43 23.12 12.69
N THR A 183 6.29 21.91 13.23
CA THR A 183 7.11 21.45 14.37
C THR A 183 8.56 21.16 13.95
N PRO A 184 9.56 21.50 14.77
CA PRO A 184 10.95 21.17 14.48
C PRO A 184 11.23 19.68 14.75
N VAL A 185 12.21 19.15 14.03
CA VAL A 185 12.87 17.87 14.29
C VAL A 185 14.37 18.04 14.16
N VAL A 186 15.13 17.48 15.09
CA VAL A 186 16.60 17.53 15.08
C VAL A 186 17.13 16.24 14.49
N LEU A 187 17.89 16.33 13.41
CA LEU A 187 18.48 15.20 12.71
C LEU A 187 19.99 15.17 12.97
N GLY A 188 20.47 14.08 13.55
CA GLY A 188 21.90 13.77 13.60
C GLY A 188 22.29 12.98 12.36
N LEU A 189 23.28 13.46 11.61
CA LEU A 189 23.68 12.93 10.31
C LEU A 189 25.21 12.75 10.25
N SER A 190 25.68 11.91 9.34
CA SER A 190 27.09 11.82 8.95
C SER A 190 27.23 11.98 7.45
N ARG A 191 28.13 12.85 7.02
CA ARG A 191 28.46 13.08 5.60
C ARG A 191 29.96 12.96 5.40
N ALA A 192 30.38 11.98 4.61
CA ALA A 192 31.79 11.70 4.35
C ALA A 192 32.62 11.56 5.65
N GLY A 193 32.03 10.99 6.70
CA GLY A 193 32.67 10.76 8.00
C GLY A 193 32.65 11.95 8.97
N ALA A 194 32.09 13.09 8.59
CA ALA A 194 31.88 14.22 9.49
C ALA A 194 30.45 14.23 10.03
N ASP A 195 30.31 14.33 11.35
CA ASP A 195 29.02 14.44 12.02
C ASP A 195 28.46 15.86 11.89
N LEU A 196 27.17 15.94 11.59
CA LEU A 196 26.43 17.19 11.48
C LEU A 196 25.04 17.06 12.11
N THR A 197 24.54 18.17 12.62
CA THR A 197 23.22 18.24 13.25
C THR A 197 22.41 19.32 12.57
N GLU A 198 21.25 18.95 12.03
CA GLU A 198 20.36 19.87 11.32
C GLU A 198 18.99 19.90 11.97
N THR A 199 18.45 21.10 12.16
CA THR A 199 17.06 21.26 12.60
C THR A 199 16.19 21.51 11.38
N VAL A 200 15.30 20.57 11.09
CA VAL A 200 14.36 20.65 9.98
C VAL A 200 12.98 20.94 10.52
N ARG A 201 12.25 21.88 9.92
CA ARG A 201 10.83 22.08 10.24
C ARG A 201 10.00 21.14 9.39
N ARG A 202 9.13 20.37 10.03
CA ARG A 202 8.18 19.50 9.32
C ARG A 202 7.23 20.37 8.51
N GLU A 203 6.98 20.00 7.27
CA GLU A 203 6.00 20.66 6.41
C GLU A 203 5.09 19.62 5.79
N GLU A 204 3.91 20.07 5.40
CA GLU A 204 3.06 19.30 4.51
C GLU A 204 3.72 19.27 3.13
N LEU A 205 4.08 18.07 2.70
CA LEU A 205 4.64 17.79 1.40
C LEU A 205 3.59 17.10 0.54
N ARG A 206 3.60 17.44 -0.74
CA ARG A 206 2.80 16.75 -1.74
C ARG A 206 3.69 15.77 -2.45
N THR A 207 3.23 14.54 -2.54
CA THR A 207 3.84 13.60 -3.51
C THR A 207 3.23 13.86 -4.87
N GLU A 208 4.02 13.74 -5.92
CA GLU A 208 3.49 13.50 -7.27
C GLU A 208 3.20 12.00 -7.37
N PRO A 209 1.94 11.55 -7.21
CA PRO A 209 1.63 10.12 -7.20
C PRO A 209 1.85 9.48 -8.58
N VAL A 210 1.80 10.29 -9.64
CA VAL A 210 1.97 9.88 -11.02
C VAL A 210 2.88 10.87 -11.73
N THR A 211 3.93 10.37 -12.36
CA THR A 211 4.78 11.16 -13.27
C THR A 211 4.79 10.52 -14.64
N ALA A 212 4.91 11.35 -15.68
CA ALA A 212 4.96 10.90 -17.06
C ALA A 212 6.14 11.54 -17.77
N VAL A 213 7.04 10.72 -18.32
CA VAL A 213 8.23 11.19 -19.03
C VAL A 213 8.36 10.46 -20.36
N ARG A 214 8.59 11.23 -21.42
CA ARG A 214 8.87 10.68 -22.75
C ARG A 214 10.35 10.31 -22.85
N ARG A 215 10.62 9.10 -23.36
CA ARG A 215 11.97 8.63 -23.67
C ARG A 215 12.38 9.01 -25.10
N PRO A 216 13.69 9.10 -25.38
CA PRO A 216 14.20 9.34 -26.73
C PRO A 216 13.73 8.31 -27.77
N ASP A 217 13.46 7.08 -27.33
CA ASP A 217 12.95 5.98 -28.18
C ASP A 217 11.45 6.12 -28.55
N GLY A 218 10.77 7.17 -28.07
CA GLY A 218 9.35 7.42 -28.33
C GLY A 218 8.39 6.83 -27.29
N THR A 219 8.86 5.98 -26.37
CA THR A 219 8.06 5.40 -25.30
C THR A 219 7.67 6.47 -24.28
N THR A 220 6.44 6.41 -23.77
CA THR A 220 6.02 7.22 -22.61
C THR A 220 6.09 6.35 -21.35
N VAL A 221 6.93 6.74 -20.40
CA VAL A 221 6.99 6.11 -19.08
C VAL A 221 5.97 6.80 -18.18
N VAL A 222 5.01 6.03 -17.67
CA VAL A 222 4.05 6.48 -16.65
C VAL A 222 4.42 5.78 -15.36
N LYS A 223 5.05 6.52 -14.43
CA LYS A 223 5.40 5.99 -13.12
C LYS A 223 4.29 6.29 -12.14
N VAL A 224 3.80 5.26 -11.44
CA VAL A 224 2.83 5.42 -10.35
C VAL A 224 3.54 5.08 -9.06
N ALA A 225 3.83 6.08 -8.24
CA ALA A 225 4.53 5.91 -6.97
C ALA A 225 3.61 5.34 -5.88
N SER A 226 2.34 5.73 -5.88
CA SER A 226 1.29 5.23 -4.98
C SER A 226 -0.10 5.60 -5.49
N PHE A 227 -1.12 4.87 -5.07
CA PHE A 227 -2.52 5.14 -5.41
C PHE A 227 -3.17 6.07 -4.39
N THR A 228 -2.89 7.37 -4.50
CA THR A 228 -3.55 8.42 -3.69
C THR A 228 -4.75 8.99 -4.44
N ARG A 229 -5.57 9.79 -3.76
CA ARG A 229 -6.76 10.42 -4.34
C ARG A 229 -6.42 11.19 -5.62
N GLY A 230 -7.13 10.87 -6.70
CA GLY A 230 -6.94 11.47 -8.03
C GLY A 230 -5.84 10.84 -8.87
N SER A 231 -5.04 9.90 -8.34
CA SER A 231 -3.98 9.23 -9.10
C SER A 231 -4.52 8.47 -10.31
N GLY A 232 -5.71 7.87 -10.23
CA GLY A 232 -6.33 7.18 -11.36
C GLY A 232 -6.58 8.10 -12.55
N GLU A 233 -7.10 9.31 -12.30
CA GLU A 233 -7.29 10.31 -13.36
C GLU A 233 -5.98 10.87 -13.89
N LEU A 234 -4.95 11.01 -13.04
CA LEU A 234 -3.61 11.38 -13.50
C LEU A 234 -3.01 10.33 -14.44
N VAL A 235 -3.17 9.03 -14.14
CA VAL A 235 -2.77 7.94 -15.07
C VAL A 235 -3.53 8.05 -16.38
N ARG A 236 -4.86 8.21 -16.33
CA ARG A 236 -5.69 8.35 -17.55
C ARG A 236 -5.27 9.56 -18.37
N ALA A 237 -4.96 10.69 -17.73
CA ALA A 237 -4.49 11.89 -18.40
C ALA A 237 -3.11 11.67 -19.05
N ALA A 238 -2.18 11.03 -18.35
CA ALA A 238 -0.85 10.69 -18.89
C ALA A 238 -0.94 9.78 -20.13
N VAL A 239 -1.81 8.77 -20.10
CA VAL A 239 -2.03 7.86 -21.23
C VAL A 239 -2.69 8.57 -22.42
N ARG A 240 -3.65 9.49 -22.17
CA ARG A 240 -4.25 10.31 -23.22
C ARG A 240 -3.26 11.28 -23.85
N ALA A 241 -2.38 11.88 -23.04
CA ALA A 241 -1.38 12.83 -23.49
C ALA A 241 -0.19 12.18 -24.21
N ALA A 242 -0.02 10.85 -24.08
CA ALA A 242 1.03 10.13 -24.79
C ALA A 242 0.86 10.28 -26.32
N PRO A 243 1.95 10.47 -27.09
CA PRO A 243 1.88 10.63 -28.53
C PRO A 243 1.13 9.47 -29.23
N PRO A 244 0.47 9.72 -30.36
CA PRO A 244 -0.06 8.64 -31.20
C PRO A 244 1.04 7.63 -31.54
N GLY A 245 0.75 6.34 -31.40
CA GLY A 245 1.70 5.25 -31.67
C GLY A 245 2.80 5.04 -30.61
N ALA A 246 2.89 5.89 -29.57
CA ALA A 246 3.86 5.66 -28.49
C ALA A 246 3.48 4.42 -27.66
N GLY A 247 4.44 3.54 -27.40
CA GLY A 247 4.29 2.51 -26.37
C GLY A 247 4.23 3.14 -24.97
N ILE A 248 3.55 2.48 -24.04
CA ILE A 248 3.46 2.90 -22.63
C ILE A 248 4.25 1.93 -21.75
N LEU A 249 5.22 2.46 -21.02
CA LEU A 249 5.90 1.74 -19.95
C LEU A 249 5.29 2.17 -18.61
N LEU A 250 4.46 1.31 -18.02
CA LEU A 250 3.84 1.55 -16.72
C LEU A 250 4.78 1.09 -15.60
N ASP A 251 5.41 2.03 -14.91
CA ASP A 251 6.35 1.72 -13.82
C ASP A 251 5.64 1.67 -12.45
N LEU A 252 5.51 0.46 -11.90
CA LEU A 252 4.91 0.17 -10.60
C LEU A 252 5.94 -0.34 -9.58
N ARG A 253 7.24 -0.25 -9.89
CA ARG A 253 8.31 -0.65 -8.98
C ARG A 253 8.30 0.19 -7.72
N GLY A 254 8.44 -0.44 -6.56
CA GLY A 254 8.39 0.22 -5.26
C GLY A 254 7.03 0.81 -4.88
N ASN A 255 5.96 0.57 -5.65
CA ASN A 255 4.62 1.09 -5.37
C ASN A 255 3.92 0.21 -4.32
N PRO A 256 3.68 0.72 -3.10
CA PRO A 256 3.10 -0.08 -2.02
C PRO A 256 1.58 -0.29 -2.13
N GLY A 257 0.95 0.22 -3.19
CA GLY A 257 -0.50 0.23 -3.36
C GLY A 257 -1.12 1.57 -2.96
N GLY A 258 -2.23 1.51 -2.22
CA GLY A 258 -3.04 2.68 -1.83
C GLY A 258 -4.54 2.41 -2.01
N LEU A 259 -5.27 3.42 -2.46
CA LEU A 259 -6.70 3.37 -2.69
C LEU A 259 -7.05 2.44 -3.86
N VAL A 260 -7.87 1.41 -3.59
CA VAL A 260 -8.29 0.44 -4.61
C VAL A 260 -9.09 1.09 -5.73
N ALA A 261 -9.96 2.06 -5.39
CA ALA A 261 -10.74 2.79 -6.38
C ALA A 261 -9.85 3.51 -7.41
N GLU A 262 -8.70 4.04 -6.98
CA GLU A 262 -7.75 4.73 -7.84
C GLU A 262 -6.99 3.76 -8.74
N ALA A 263 -6.66 2.56 -8.24
CA ALA A 263 -6.09 1.50 -9.07
C ALA A 263 -7.07 0.97 -10.12
N VAL A 264 -8.36 0.87 -9.79
CA VAL A 264 -9.42 0.52 -10.77
C VAL A 264 -9.61 1.63 -11.81
N ALA A 265 -9.58 2.90 -11.39
CA ALA A 265 -9.61 4.04 -12.29
C ALA A 265 -8.38 4.08 -13.21
N ALA A 266 -7.19 3.77 -12.69
CA ALA A 266 -5.97 3.62 -13.49
C ALA A 266 -6.06 2.43 -14.48
N ALA A 267 -6.64 1.29 -14.07
CA ALA A 267 -6.89 0.16 -14.97
C ALA A 267 -7.76 0.56 -16.17
N SER A 268 -8.73 1.45 -15.92
CA SER A 268 -9.62 2.00 -16.96
C SER A 268 -8.90 2.89 -17.98
N ALA A 269 -7.63 3.26 -17.76
CA ALA A 269 -6.81 3.90 -18.79
C ALA A 269 -6.41 2.92 -19.91
N PHE A 270 -6.35 1.62 -19.60
CA PHE A 270 -5.78 0.58 -20.45
C PHE A 270 -6.78 -0.48 -20.89
N LEU A 271 -7.98 -0.47 -20.30
CA LEU A 271 -9.04 -1.47 -20.51
C LEU A 271 -10.30 -0.78 -21.01
N ASP A 272 -10.99 -1.40 -21.95
CA ASP A 272 -12.32 -0.97 -22.41
C ASP A 272 -13.42 -1.70 -21.62
N GLY A 273 -13.44 -1.45 -20.31
CA GLY A 273 -14.35 -2.11 -19.38
C GLY A 273 -13.98 -3.55 -18.97
N GLY A 274 -14.91 -4.19 -18.26
CA GLY A 274 -14.76 -5.57 -17.78
C GLY A 274 -14.13 -5.69 -16.40
N LEU A 275 -14.05 -6.94 -15.91
CA LEU A 275 -13.59 -7.26 -14.55
C LEU A 275 -12.11 -6.89 -14.35
N VAL A 276 -11.83 -6.19 -13.25
CA VAL A 276 -10.49 -5.84 -12.76
C VAL A 276 -10.10 -6.73 -11.60
N ALA A 277 -10.99 -6.93 -10.63
CA ALA A 277 -10.77 -7.83 -9.51
C ALA A 277 -12.10 -8.25 -8.89
N THR A 278 -12.08 -9.35 -8.15
CA THR A 278 -13.13 -9.66 -7.18
C THR A 278 -12.56 -9.57 -5.78
N TYR A 279 -13.39 -9.24 -4.81
CA TYR A 279 -12.99 -9.22 -3.41
C TYR A 279 -14.12 -9.75 -2.54
N ASP A 280 -13.76 -10.38 -1.45
CA ASP A 280 -14.69 -10.85 -0.44
C ASP A 280 -14.60 -9.95 0.80
N VAL A 281 -15.75 -9.62 1.38
CA VAL A 281 -15.83 -9.01 2.71
C VAL A 281 -16.76 -9.87 3.54
N ARG A 282 -16.21 -10.62 4.50
CA ARG A 282 -16.99 -11.45 5.44
C ARG A 282 -17.94 -12.46 4.75
N GLY A 283 -17.52 -13.03 3.63
CA GLY A 283 -18.31 -13.99 2.85
C GLY A 283 -19.21 -13.35 1.79
N GLU A 284 -19.27 -12.02 1.71
CA GLU A 284 -19.92 -11.31 0.61
C GLU A 284 -18.93 -11.02 -0.51
N GLN A 285 -19.05 -11.75 -1.62
CA GLN A 285 -18.26 -11.50 -2.81
C GLN A 285 -18.76 -10.24 -3.55
N ARG A 286 -17.80 -9.41 -3.96
CA ARG A 286 -17.99 -8.19 -4.74
C ARG A 286 -17.03 -8.18 -5.92
N ALA A 287 -17.36 -7.41 -6.94
CA ALA A 287 -16.57 -7.27 -8.16
C ALA A 287 -16.27 -5.80 -8.45
N LEU A 288 -15.08 -5.55 -8.98
CA LEU A 288 -14.61 -4.25 -9.42
C LEU A 288 -14.42 -4.29 -10.93
N TYR A 289 -14.96 -3.28 -11.62
CA TYR A 289 -14.96 -3.20 -13.07
C TYR A 289 -14.25 -1.94 -13.54
N ALA A 290 -13.52 -2.05 -14.65
CA ALA A 290 -12.99 -0.90 -15.36
C ALA A 290 -14.15 -0.13 -16.02
N ALA A 291 -13.99 1.19 -16.14
CA ALA A 291 -14.83 1.99 -17.00
C ALA A 291 -14.47 1.75 -18.48
N PRO A 292 -15.43 1.89 -19.42
CA PRO A 292 -15.14 1.82 -20.85
C PRO A 292 -14.34 3.04 -21.34
N GLY A 293 -13.78 2.93 -22.55
CA GLY A 293 -13.04 3.98 -23.25
C GLY A 293 -11.54 4.04 -22.94
N GLY A 294 -10.97 2.97 -22.40
CA GLY A 294 -9.52 2.84 -22.20
C GLY A 294 -8.77 2.53 -23.50
N ASP A 295 -7.46 2.79 -23.50
CA ASP A 295 -6.59 2.48 -24.65
C ASP A 295 -6.17 1.01 -24.63
N THR A 296 -6.80 0.22 -25.48
CA THR A 296 -6.52 -1.21 -25.63
C THR A 296 -5.54 -1.54 -26.75
N ALA A 297 -5.12 -0.55 -27.55
CA ALA A 297 -4.37 -0.78 -28.78
C ALA A 297 -2.87 -0.51 -28.62
N ARG A 298 -2.47 0.51 -27.86
CA ARG A 298 -1.05 0.85 -27.73
C ARG A 298 -0.26 -0.29 -27.06
N PRO A 299 0.99 -0.56 -27.46
CA PRO A 299 1.88 -1.44 -26.72
C PRO A 299 1.98 -1.02 -25.25
N LEU A 300 1.85 -1.98 -24.34
CA LEU A 300 1.89 -1.74 -22.89
C LEU A 300 2.75 -2.79 -22.20
N VAL A 301 3.73 -2.31 -21.43
CA VAL A 301 4.58 -3.13 -20.56
C VAL A 301 4.50 -2.58 -19.15
N ALA A 302 4.34 -3.44 -18.16
CA ALA A 302 4.31 -3.07 -16.75
C ALA A 302 5.62 -3.50 -16.06
N LEU A 303 6.34 -2.55 -15.46
CA LEU A 303 7.49 -2.85 -14.62
C LEU A 303 7.05 -3.10 -13.18
N VAL A 304 7.50 -4.20 -12.60
CA VAL A 304 7.15 -4.60 -11.23
C VAL A 304 8.35 -5.13 -10.46
N ASP A 305 8.29 -5.02 -9.14
CA ASP A 305 9.27 -5.62 -8.24
C ASP A 305 8.66 -6.07 -6.91
N GLY A 306 9.49 -6.56 -5.99
CA GLY A 306 9.05 -6.95 -4.65
C GLY A 306 8.47 -5.81 -3.80
N GLY A 307 8.60 -4.55 -4.23
CA GLY A 307 7.95 -3.40 -3.63
C GLY A 307 6.56 -3.10 -4.22
N THR A 308 6.23 -3.64 -5.40
CA THR A 308 4.88 -3.61 -5.95
C THR A 308 3.94 -4.43 -5.04
N MET A 309 2.95 -3.78 -4.44
CA MET A 309 2.11 -4.39 -3.40
C MET A 309 0.62 -4.00 -3.54
N SER A 310 -0.29 -4.83 -3.03
CA SER A 310 -1.66 -4.41 -2.73
C SER A 310 -2.40 -3.92 -3.99
N ALA A 311 -2.98 -2.72 -3.98
CA ALA A 311 -3.67 -2.14 -5.13
C ALA A 311 -2.81 -2.10 -6.42
N ALA A 312 -1.48 -2.01 -6.30
CA ALA A 312 -0.58 -2.11 -7.45
C ALA A 312 -0.55 -3.54 -8.02
N GLU A 313 -0.54 -4.57 -7.17
CA GLU A 313 -0.63 -5.97 -7.60
C GLU A 313 -1.99 -6.29 -8.23
N LEU A 314 -3.06 -5.65 -7.72
CA LEU A 314 -4.39 -5.74 -8.33
C LEU A 314 -4.38 -5.19 -9.77
N LEU A 315 -3.80 -4.01 -9.98
CA LEU A 315 -3.67 -3.43 -11.33
C LEU A 315 -2.81 -4.34 -12.23
N THR A 316 -1.64 -4.78 -11.76
CA THR A 316 -0.76 -5.69 -12.51
C THR A 316 -1.49 -6.97 -12.89
N GLY A 317 -2.14 -7.63 -11.92
CA GLY A 317 -2.86 -8.88 -12.14
C GLY A 317 -4.02 -8.72 -13.11
N ALA A 318 -4.76 -7.61 -13.05
CA ALA A 318 -5.84 -7.30 -13.97
C ALA A 318 -5.34 -7.12 -15.42
N LEU A 319 -4.25 -6.39 -15.61
CA LEU A 319 -3.66 -6.17 -16.93
C LEU A 319 -3.05 -7.46 -17.49
N GLN A 320 -2.38 -8.26 -16.66
CA GLN A 320 -1.77 -9.52 -17.05
C GLN A 320 -2.84 -10.56 -17.43
N ASP A 321 -3.85 -10.79 -16.57
CA ASP A 321 -4.89 -11.80 -16.81
C ASP A 321 -5.71 -11.52 -18.06
N ARG A 322 -5.84 -10.24 -18.41
CA ARG A 322 -6.56 -9.80 -19.60
C ARG A 322 -5.68 -9.74 -20.84
N GLY A 323 -4.43 -10.18 -20.76
CA GLY A 323 -3.47 -10.13 -21.86
C GLY A 323 -3.18 -8.70 -22.34
N ARG A 324 -3.43 -7.69 -21.50
CA ARG A 324 -3.33 -6.28 -21.87
C ARG A 324 -1.91 -5.75 -21.73
N ALA A 325 -1.16 -6.22 -20.74
CA ALA A 325 0.22 -5.82 -20.52
C ALA A 325 1.11 -7.05 -20.34
N VAL A 326 2.36 -6.95 -20.79
CA VAL A 326 3.43 -7.87 -20.38
C VAL A 326 4.06 -7.32 -19.10
N ALA A 327 4.05 -8.09 -18.03
CA ALA A 327 4.72 -7.76 -16.77
C ALA A 327 6.19 -8.18 -16.82
N VAL A 328 7.09 -7.24 -16.51
CA VAL A 328 8.55 -7.43 -16.54
C VAL A 328 9.14 -7.01 -15.20
N GLY A 329 10.07 -7.80 -14.66
CA GLY A 329 10.79 -7.46 -13.43
C GLY A 329 10.89 -8.63 -12.46
N SER A 330 10.58 -8.40 -11.18
CA SER A 330 10.61 -9.46 -10.16
C SER A 330 9.23 -9.71 -9.55
N ARG A 331 9.09 -10.84 -8.85
CA ARG A 331 7.85 -11.22 -8.17
C ARG A 331 7.43 -10.14 -7.19
N THR A 332 6.14 -9.80 -7.21
CA THR A 332 5.56 -8.76 -6.34
C THR A 332 5.37 -9.25 -4.90
N PHE A 333 4.99 -8.35 -4.01
CA PHE A 333 5.04 -8.56 -2.56
C PHE A 333 4.14 -9.71 -2.05
N GLY A 334 2.94 -9.85 -2.58
CA GLY A 334 1.98 -10.89 -2.20
C GLY A 334 1.03 -10.50 -1.08
N LYS A 335 0.50 -9.27 -1.11
CA LYS A 335 -0.56 -8.86 -0.20
C LYS A 335 -1.92 -9.04 -0.88
N GLY A 336 -2.60 -10.15 -0.61
CA GLY A 336 -3.91 -10.47 -1.21
C GLY A 336 -5.12 -10.17 -0.31
N SER A 337 -4.91 -9.51 0.82
CA SER A 337 -5.94 -9.23 1.81
C SER A 337 -6.63 -7.88 1.58
N VAL A 338 -7.89 -7.79 2.00
CA VAL A 338 -8.64 -6.54 2.07
C VAL A 338 -8.70 -6.10 3.52
N GLN A 339 -8.35 -4.85 3.79
CA GLN A 339 -8.48 -4.27 5.12
C GLN A 339 -9.55 -3.18 5.13
N MET A 340 -10.21 -3.03 6.29
CA MET A 340 -11.16 -1.95 6.50
C MET A 340 -10.88 -1.25 7.83
N PRO A 341 -10.88 0.10 7.83
CA PRO A 341 -10.81 0.86 9.06
C PRO A 341 -12.10 0.69 9.86
N THR A 342 -11.95 0.38 11.13
CA THR A 342 -13.02 0.33 12.12
C THR A 342 -12.77 1.40 13.18
N ALA A 343 -13.68 2.36 13.31
CA ALA A 343 -13.68 3.26 14.46
C ALA A 343 -13.96 2.50 15.76
N LEU A 344 -13.18 2.80 16.79
CA LEU A 344 -13.28 2.22 18.13
C LEU A 344 -13.89 3.23 19.12
N PRO A 345 -14.44 2.77 20.27
CA PRO A 345 -15.14 3.64 21.22
C PRO A 345 -14.33 4.82 21.77
N ASP A 346 -13.01 4.69 21.86
CA ASP A 346 -12.08 5.75 22.32
C ASP A 346 -11.67 6.73 21.20
N GLY A 347 -12.20 6.54 19.99
CA GLY A 347 -11.85 7.32 18.81
C GLY A 347 -10.55 6.88 18.12
N SER A 348 -9.92 5.79 18.58
CA SER A 348 -8.88 5.08 17.82
C SER A 348 -9.50 4.31 16.64
N VAL A 349 -8.66 3.84 15.72
CA VAL A 349 -9.09 3.10 14.53
C VAL A 349 -8.31 1.80 14.40
N ALA A 350 -9.02 0.68 14.31
CA ALA A 350 -8.44 -0.61 13.96
C ALA A 350 -8.65 -0.88 12.47
N GLU A 351 -7.57 -0.93 11.70
CA GLU A 351 -7.58 -1.43 10.33
C GLU A 351 -7.42 -2.95 10.36
N LEU A 352 -8.51 -3.66 10.09
CA LEU A 352 -8.60 -5.12 10.24
C LEU A 352 -8.75 -5.80 8.88
N THR A 353 -8.16 -6.98 8.73
CA THR A 353 -8.40 -7.83 7.56
C THR A 353 -9.85 -8.32 7.58
N VAL A 354 -10.60 -8.03 6.51
CA VAL A 354 -12.02 -8.41 6.38
C VAL A 354 -12.27 -9.43 5.26
N GLY A 355 -11.24 -9.74 4.48
CA GLY A 355 -11.32 -10.74 3.43
C GLY A 355 -10.12 -10.68 2.49
N THR A 356 -10.31 -11.16 1.27
CA THR A 356 -9.25 -11.29 0.26
C THR A 356 -9.72 -10.82 -1.09
N TYR A 357 -8.80 -10.46 -1.97
CA TYR A 357 -9.11 -10.18 -3.37
C TYR A 357 -8.45 -11.18 -4.30
N ARG A 358 -9.02 -11.27 -5.50
CA ARG A 358 -8.59 -12.15 -6.59
C ARG A 358 -8.53 -11.38 -7.89
N THR A 359 -7.56 -11.74 -8.72
CA THR A 359 -7.41 -11.22 -10.08
C THR A 359 -8.55 -11.74 -10.99
N PRO A 360 -8.73 -11.23 -12.22
CA PRO A 360 -9.79 -11.69 -13.12
C PRO A 360 -9.78 -13.19 -13.42
N ALA A 361 -8.61 -13.82 -13.47
CA ALA A 361 -8.46 -15.28 -13.62
C ALA A 361 -8.65 -16.06 -12.31
N GLY A 362 -9.03 -15.40 -11.21
CA GLY A 362 -9.32 -16.01 -9.91
C GLY A 362 -8.09 -16.28 -9.03
N ARG A 363 -6.90 -15.80 -9.42
CA ARG A 363 -5.66 -16.01 -8.65
C ARG A 363 -5.72 -15.28 -7.33
N SER A 364 -5.35 -15.97 -6.25
CA SER A 364 -5.08 -15.32 -4.96
C SER A 364 -3.63 -14.84 -4.94
N LEU A 365 -3.40 -13.68 -4.34
CA LEU A 365 -2.06 -13.08 -4.24
C LEU A 365 -1.43 -13.29 -2.87
N ASP A 366 -2.19 -13.81 -1.90
CA ASP A 366 -1.81 -13.80 -0.50
C ASP A 366 -0.61 -14.73 -0.25
N GLY A 367 0.54 -14.13 0.08
CA GLY A 367 1.81 -14.84 0.29
C GLY A 367 2.58 -15.23 -0.98
N THR A 368 1.99 -15.09 -2.17
CA THR A 368 2.63 -15.47 -3.45
C THR A 368 2.99 -14.28 -4.31
N GLY A 369 2.12 -13.26 -4.37
CA GLY A 369 2.22 -12.14 -5.31
C GLY A 369 1.93 -12.54 -6.75
N ILE A 370 2.16 -11.58 -7.65
CA ILE A 370 2.15 -11.73 -9.10
C ILE A 370 3.56 -12.12 -9.54
N THR A 371 3.65 -13.20 -10.30
CA THR A 371 4.88 -13.54 -11.04
C THR A 371 4.90 -12.79 -12.37
N PRO A 372 5.96 -12.02 -12.69
CA PRO A 372 6.05 -11.33 -13.96
C PRO A 372 6.14 -12.34 -15.11
N ASP A 373 5.63 -11.96 -16.28
CA ASP A 373 5.74 -12.79 -17.50
C ASP A 373 7.20 -12.98 -17.90
N LEU A 374 8.03 -11.96 -17.66
CA LEU A 374 9.47 -12.00 -17.89
C LEU A 374 10.24 -11.53 -16.66
N ALA A 375 10.96 -12.46 -16.05
CA ALA A 375 11.84 -12.15 -14.94
C ALA A 375 13.02 -11.27 -15.38
N ALA A 376 13.35 -10.25 -14.59
CA ALA A 376 14.50 -9.37 -14.75
C ALA A 376 14.92 -8.76 -13.40
N GLY A 377 16.24 -8.73 -13.16
CA GLY A 377 16.85 -7.95 -12.07
C GLY A 377 17.18 -6.54 -12.54
N ASP A 378 18.45 -6.16 -12.47
CA ASP A 378 18.94 -4.81 -12.81
C ASP A 378 18.65 -4.39 -14.27
N GLY A 379 18.50 -5.35 -15.19
CA GLY A 379 18.18 -5.13 -16.61
C GLY A 379 16.69 -5.05 -16.96
N ALA A 380 15.80 -4.80 -15.98
CA ALA A 380 14.34 -4.80 -16.21
C ALA A 380 13.89 -3.79 -17.27
N GLU A 381 14.50 -2.60 -17.30
CA GLU A 381 14.12 -1.56 -18.26
C GLU A 381 14.54 -1.89 -19.69
N GLU A 382 15.73 -2.45 -19.87
CA GLU A 382 16.24 -2.90 -21.16
C GLU A 382 15.38 -4.04 -21.71
N ARG A 383 15.02 -5.00 -20.84
CA ARG A 383 14.12 -6.09 -21.21
C ARG A 383 12.73 -5.58 -21.56
N ALA A 384 12.20 -4.63 -20.80
CA ALA A 384 10.92 -4.00 -21.10
C ALA A 384 10.94 -3.23 -22.43
N ALA A 385 12.04 -2.53 -22.74
CA ALA A 385 12.21 -1.86 -24.03
C ALA A 385 12.25 -2.85 -25.20
N ALA A 386 12.94 -3.99 -25.04
CA ALA A 386 12.95 -5.06 -26.04
C ALA A 386 11.55 -5.64 -26.29
N VAL A 387 10.78 -5.88 -25.22
CA VAL A 387 9.39 -6.32 -25.31
C VAL A 387 8.53 -5.27 -26.00
N MET A 388 8.68 -4.00 -25.62
CA MET A 388 7.97 -2.87 -26.23
C MET A 388 8.19 -2.82 -27.73
N GLY A 389 9.45 -2.96 -28.16
CA GLY A 389 9.82 -3.03 -29.57
C GLY A 389 9.14 -4.19 -30.30
N GLY A 390 9.06 -5.36 -29.68
CA GLY A 390 8.38 -6.54 -30.23
C GLY A 390 6.85 -6.40 -30.31
N LEU A 391 6.23 -5.77 -29.31
CA LEU A 391 4.80 -5.46 -29.31
C LEU A 391 4.43 -4.39 -30.34
N GLY A 392 5.38 -3.52 -30.69
CA GLY A 392 5.24 -2.48 -31.71
C GLY A 392 5.42 -2.96 -33.15
N VAL A 393 5.63 -4.26 -33.40
CA VAL A 393 5.74 -4.81 -34.77
C VAL A 393 4.42 -5.45 -35.20
N GLY A 394 3.61 -4.69 -35.95
CA GLY A 394 2.47 -5.19 -36.71
C GLY A 394 1.62 -4.05 -37.28
N PRO A 395 1.20 -4.12 -38.56
CA PRO A 395 1.00 -2.99 -39.47
C PRO A 395 -0.11 -1.99 -39.14
#